data_AF-A0A9P1HV17-F1
#
_entry.id   AF-A0A9P1HV17-F1
#
_cell.length_a   1.000
_cell.length_b   1.000
_cell.length_c   1.000
_cell.angle_alpha   90.00
_cell.angle_beta   90.00
_cell.angle_gamma   90.00
#
_symmetry.space_group_name_H-M   'P 1'
#
loop_
_entity.id
_entity.type
_entity.pdbx_description
1 polymer ?
#
loop_
_entity_poly.entity_id
_entity_poly.type
_entity_poly.pdbx_seq_one_letter_code
_entity_poly.pdbx_strand_id
1 'polypeptide(L)'
;MKRAAQIVSKSDTLTDIEDLRKEQVVYIKEMRKAEDAPVDILGCHKLADPLAAPEVYRFQVLLSLMLSSQTKDQVTAAAIMRLREYGCDADSMIKIPRPELEKLLFPVGFYKRKAEYVQKAAQSIKDNFKGDIPKTLEDKSLLCSLAGVGPKMGHLVMQVAWGKVEGIAVDTHVHRIVNRLGWMVTSTPEETRVKLQNLLPREEWDKINPLLVGFGQQICLPVKPHCDTCLCNHICPSSTYKKKVNAKEPKAESPQVKTEEPNQSPKLEKTISVPHEDLKLEVPVTEEAPKKRSTYKKKVNTKEPKAESPQVKTEEPTQSPKLEDTTSVSQEDSKLEVPVTEEAPKKRSNRRKK
;
A
#
# COMPACT_ATOMS: atom_id res chain seq x y z
N MET A 1 -11.82 21.61 13.19
CA MET A 1 -13.04 20.76 13.24
C MET A 1 -14.32 21.56 13.44
N LYS A 2 -14.46 22.41 14.48
CA LYS A 2 -15.70 23.21 14.72
C LYS A 2 -16.19 24.05 13.52
N ARG A 3 -15.28 24.57 12.69
CA ARG A 3 -15.60 25.39 11.50
C ARG A 3 -16.13 24.59 10.29
N ALA A 4 -15.64 23.37 10.07
CA ALA A 4 -16.11 22.49 9.00
C ALA A 4 -17.54 21.99 9.28
N ALA A 5 -17.82 21.63 10.54
CA ALA A 5 -19.17 21.29 10.98
C ALA A 5 -20.17 22.46 10.82
N GLN A 6 -19.71 23.70 11.02
CA GLN A 6 -20.54 24.90 10.82
C GLN A 6 -20.87 25.22 9.37
N ILE A 7 -20.11 24.72 8.38
CA ILE A 7 -20.39 24.96 6.96
C ILE A 7 -21.35 23.89 6.43
N VAL A 8 -21.18 22.63 6.83
CA VAL A 8 -22.15 21.56 6.55
C VAL A 8 -23.52 21.87 7.15
N SER A 9 -23.58 22.62 8.27
CA SER A 9 -24.84 23.05 8.88
C SER A 9 -25.42 24.36 8.32
N LYS A 10 -24.75 25.03 7.38
CA LYS A 10 -25.13 26.36 6.85
C LYS A 10 -25.39 26.39 5.34
N SER A 11 -25.09 25.33 4.59
CA SER A 11 -25.48 25.22 3.18
C SER A 11 -26.86 24.59 3.09
N ASP A 12 -27.85 25.38 2.65
CA ASP A 12 -29.26 24.98 2.63
C ASP A 12 -29.64 24.02 1.49
N THR A 13 -28.69 23.51 0.69
CA THR A 13 -28.96 22.44 -0.29
C THR A 13 -27.82 21.42 -0.40
N LEU A 14 -28.18 20.13 -0.64
CA LEU A 14 -27.21 19.05 -0.92
C LEU A 14 -26.42 19.31 -2.21
N THR A 15 -27.01 20.03 -3.16
CA THR A 15 -26.41 20.45 -4.44
C THR A 15 -25.20 21.37 -4.23
N ASP A 16 -25.27 22.31 -3.29
CA ASP A 16 -24.15 23.24 -3.03
C ASP A 16 -22.89 22.53 -2.51
N ILE A 17 -23.05 21.49 -1.68
CA ILE A 17 -21.92 20.69 -1.15
C ILE A 17 -21.31 19.84 -2.27
N GLU A 18 -22.15 19.27 -3.13
CA GLU A 18 -21.67 18.43 -4.22
C GLU A 18 -20.87 19.23 -5.24
N ASP A 19 -21.33 20.42 -5.60
CA ASP A 19 -20.65 21.32 -6.53
C ASP A 19 -19.34 21.85 -5.95
N LEU A 20 -19.33 22.22 -4.66
CA LEU A 20 -18.11 22.61 -3.95
C LEU A 20 -17.07 21.49 -3.94
N ARG A 21 -17.50 20.25 -3.67
CA ARG A 21 -16.61 19.08 -3.69
C ARG A 21 -16.01 18.86 -5.07
N LYS A 22 -16.83 18.91 -6.12
CA LYS A 22 -16.37 18.74 -7.51
C LYS A 22 -15.32 19.80 -7.85
N GLU A 23 -15.55 21.05 -7.49
CA GLU A 23 -14.59 22.14 -7.69
C GLU A 23 -13.28 21.89 -6.92
N GLN A 24 -13.36 21.50 -5.64
CA GLN A 24 -12.18 21.15 -4.84
C GLN A 24 -11.39 19.99 -5.47
N VAL A 25 -12.06 18.97 -6.02
CA VAL A 25 -11.39 17.87 -6.72
C VAL A 25 -10.68 18.36 -7.97
N VAL A 26 -11.27 19.26 -8.75
CA VAL A 26 -10.63 19.87 -9.93
C VAL A 26 -9.35 20.59 -9.53
N TYR A 27 -9.39 21.44 -8.50
CA TYR A 27 -8.21 22.13 -8.01
C TYR A 27 -7.13 21.19 -7.48
N ILE A 28 -7.51 20.11 -6.79
CA ILE A 28 -6.56 19.11 -6.32
C ILE A 28 -5.92 18.39 -7.51
N LYS A 29 -6.70 18.02 -8.53
CA LYS A 29 -6.17 17.42 -9.76
C LYS A 29 -5.20 18.36 -10.47
N GLU A 30 -5.49 19.66 -10.55
CA GLU A 30 -4.58 20.63 -11.15
C GLU A 30 -3.27 20.76 -10.36
N MET A 31 -3.32 20.86 -9.02
CA MET A 31 -2.13 20.87 -8.17
C MET A 31 -1.32 19.57 -8.24
N ARG A 32 -1.94 18.47 -8.68
CA ARG A 32 -1.35 17.12 -8.73
C ARG A 32 -1.03 16.65 -10.15
N LYS A 33 -1.18 17.53 -11.14
CA LYS A 33 -0.98 17.24 -12.56
C LYS A 33 0.42 16.72 -12.90
N ALA A 34 1.43 17.09 -12.13
CA ALA A 34 2.81 16.67 -12.33
C ALA A 34 3.11 15.24 -11.85
N GLU A 35 2.23 14.64 -11.02
CA GLU A 35 2.43 13.30 -10.43
C GLU A 35 3.83 13.10 -9.82
N ASP A 36 4.30 14.10 -9.08
CA ASP A 36 5.66 14.20 -8.53
C ASP A 36 5.73 14.00 -7.00
N ALA A 37 4.65 13.51 -6.38
CA ALA A 37 4.66 13.21 -4.95
C ALA A 37 5.40 11.89 -4.68
N PRO A 38 5.91 11.70 -3.44
CA PRO A 38 6.51 10.43 -3.04
C PRO A 38 5.64 9.20 -3.32
N VAL A 39 4.32 9.29 -3.14
CA VAL A 39 3.39 8.20 -3.45
C VAL A 39 3.35 7.86 -4.94
N ASP A 40 3.56 8.83 -5.83
CA ASP A 40 3.52 8.60 -7.28
C ASP A 40 4.80 7.91 -7.76
N ILE A 41 5.94 8.22 -7.16
CA ILE A 41 7.24 7.70 -7.62
C ILE A 41 7.57 6.39 -6.89
N LEU A 42 7.28 6.32 -5.59
CA LEU A 42 7.76 5.29 -4.67
C LEU A 42 6.61 4.61 -3.89
N GLY A 43 5.36 4.87 -4.29
CA GLY A 43 4.20 4.23 -3.66
C GLY A 43 4.22 2.73 -3.81
N CYS A 44 3.60 2.03 -2.85
CA CYS A 44 3.60 0.56 -2.80
C CYS A 44 3.09 -0.13 -4.07
N HIS A 45 2.28 0.56 -4.88
CA HIS A 45 1.74 0.05 -6.14
C HIS A 45 2.79 -0.04 -7.27
N LYS A 46 3.98 0.54 -7.09
CA LYS A 46 5.09 0.52 -8.07
C LYS A 46 6.28 -0.34 -7.66
N LEU A 47 6.30 -0.87 -6.43
CA LEU A 47 7.50 -1.50 -5.87
C LEU A 47 7.67 -2.99 -6.23
N ALA A 48 6.56 -3.65 -6.59
CA ALA A 48 6.56 -5.05 -6.99
C ALA A 48 7.14 -5.22 -8.41
N ASP A 49 7.82 -6.34 -8.64
CA ASP A 49 8.43 -6.71 -9.91
C ASP A 49 7.38 -7.15 -10.93
N PRO A 50 7.13 -6.39 -12.01
CA PRO A 50 6.11 -6.74 -12.99
C PRO A 50 6.48 -7.99 -13.82
N LEU A 51 7.74 -8.44 -13.78
CA LEU A 51 8.21 -9.63 -14.49
C LEU A 51 8.22 -10.88 -13.60
N ALA A 52 7.93 -10.75 -12.31
CA ALA A 52 7.87 -11.90 -11.41
C ALA A 52 6.66 -12.79 -11.71
N ALA A 53 6.74 -14.06 -11.27
CA ALA A 53 5.59 -14.95 -11.29
C ALA A 53 4.39 -14.30 -10.56
N PRO A 54 3.15 -14.53 -11.00
CA PRO A 54 1.99 -13.78 -10.50
C PRO A 54 1.85 -13.80 -8.97
N GLU A 55 2.04 -14.95 -8.33
CA GLU A 55 1.99 -15.12 -6.87
C GLU A 55 3.12 -14.36 -6.15
N VAL A 56 4.31 -14.29 -6.76
CA VAL A 56 5.44 -13.51 -6.24
C VAL A 56 5.15 -12.02 -6.36
N TYR A 57 4.66 -11.55 -7.51
CA TYR A 57 4.24 -10.15 -7.69
C TYR A 57 3.24 -9.73 -6.61
N ARG A 58 2.20 -10.53 -6.39
CA ARG A 58 1.16 -10.24 -5.39
C ARG A 58 1.70 -10.28 -3.96
N PHE A 59 2.58 -11.21 -3.64
CA PHE A 59 3.28 -11.25 -2.36
C PHE A 59 4.13 -9.98 -2.15
N GLN A 60 4.83 -9.50 -3.17
CA GLN A 60 5.62 -8.26 -3.11
C GLN A 60 4.74 -7.02 -2.89
N VAL A 61 3.55 -6.97 -3.51
CA VAL A 61 2.55 -5.92 -3.26
C VAL A 61 2.12 -5.94 -1.79
N LEU A 62 1.78 -7.12 -1.25
CA LEU A 62 1.41 -7.29 0.15
C LEU A 62 2.54 -6.82 1.08
N LEU A 63 3.77 -7.28 0.82
CA LEU A 63 4.93 -6.93 1.63
C LEU A 63 5.20 -5.42 1.63
N SER A 64 5.10 -4.78 0.46
CA SER A 64 5.23 -3.33 0.32
C SER A 64 4.21 -2.58 1.19
N LEU A 65 2.97 -3.05 1.23
CA LEU A 65 1.90 -2.46 2.05
C LEU A 65 2.12 -2.70 3.55
N MET A 66 2.55 -3.89 3.95
CA MET A 66 2.88 -4.17 5.36
C MET A 66 3.99 -3.25 5.87
N LEU A 67 5.03 -3.04 5.04
CA LEU A 67 6.17 -2.20 5.39
C LEU A 67 5.87 -0.69 5.37
N SER A 68 4.91 -0.22 4.58
CA SER A 68 4.58 1.21 4.47
C SER A 68 3.85 1.79 5.69
N SER A 69 3.21 0.96 6.50
CA SER A 69 2.52 1.42 7.70
C SER A 69 3.45 2.23 8.61
N GLN A 70 3.14 3.51 8.84
CA GLN A 70 3.96 4.42 9.65
C GLN A 70 5.42 4.47 9.19
N THR A 71 5.67 4.44 7.88
CA THR A 71 7.01 4.53 7.28
C THR A 71 6.91 5.39 6.03
N LYS A 72 7.94 6.21 5.77
CA LYS A 72 7.99 7.05 4.56
C LYS A 72 8.18 6.20 3.31
N ASP A 73 7.58 6.61 2.20
CA ASP A 73 7.63 5.87 0.93
C ASP A 73 9.06 5.57 0.49
N GLN A 74 10.01 6.51 0.62
CA GLN A 74 11.43 6.30 0.29
C GLN A 74 12.08 5.18 1.11
N VAL A 75 11.74 5.10 2.40
CA VAL A 75 12.30 4.08 3.31
C VAL A 75 11.70 2.72 3.00
N THR A 76 10.39 2.67 2.70
CA THR A 76 9.72 1.44 2.27
C THR A 76 10.27 0.94 0.94
N ALA A 77 10.44 1.83 -0.05
CA ALA A 77 10.99 1.49 -1.35
C ALA A 77 12.40 0.90 -1.23
N ALA A 78 13.28 1.55 -0.47
CA ALA A 78 14.64 1.06 -0.25
C ALA A 78 14.66 -0.34 0.41
N ALA A 79 13.74 -0.60 1.36
CA ALA A 79 13.63 -1.91 1.98
C ALA A 79 13.13 -2.98 0.99
N ILE A 80 12.13 -2.67 0.17
CA ILE A 80 11.63 -3.61 -0.83
C ILE A 80 12.69 -3.91 -1.90
N MET A 81 13.50 -2.94 -2.31
CA MET A 81 14.61 -3.21 -3.24
C MET A 81 15.63 -4.19 -2.67
N ARG A 82 16.08 -3.99 -1.41
CA ARG A 82 16.98 -4.94 -0.74
C ARG A 82 16.37 -6.34 -0.59
N LEU A 83 15.06 -6.43 -0.31
CA LEU A 83 14.37 -7.70 -0.25
C LEU A 83 14.30 -8.39 -1.62
N ARG A 84 14.09 -7.62 -2.69
CA ARG A 84 14.11 -8.14 -4.07
C ARG A 84 15.47 -8.67 -4.47
N GLU A 85 16.55 -7.99 -4.08
CA GLU A 85 17.93 -8.48 -4.27
C GLU A 85 18.19 -9.79 -3.51
N TYR A 86 17.59 -9.96 -2.32
CA TYR A 86 17.73 -11.18 -1.53
C TYR A 86 16.89 -12.36 -2.03
N GLY A 87 15.66 -12.08 -2.50
CA GLY A 87 14.62 -13.08 -2.76
C GLY A 87 13.32 -12.66 -2.08
N CYS A 88 12.43 -12.00 -2.83
CA CYS A 88 11.22 -11.37 -2.30
C CYS A 88 9.97 -12.19 -2.63
N ASP A 89 9.97 -13.42 -2.12
CA ASP A 89 8.88 -14.40 -2.23
C ASP A 89 8.58 -15.03 -0.85
N ALA A 90 7.47 -15.75 -0.75
CA ALA A 90 7.03 -16.34 0.52
C ALA A 90 8.03 -17.36 1.09
N ASP A 91 8.65 -18.21 0.26
CA ASP A 91 9.61 -19.22 0.72
C ASP A 91 10.87 -18.55 1.27
N SER A 92 11.38 -17.55 0.56
CA SER A 92 12.55 -16.77 0.97
C SER A 92 12.30 -16.04 2.29
N MET A 93 11.11 -15.46 2.47
CA MET A 93 10.74 -14.79 3.73
C MET A 93 10.57 -15.78 4.91
N ILE A 94 10.15 -17.01 4.66
CA ILE A 94 10.09 -18.06 5.70
C ILE A 94 11.50 -18.53 6.09
N LYS A 95 12.38 -18.74 5.11
CA LYS A 95 13.72 -19.33 5.30
C LYS A 95 14.74 -18.36 5.90
N ILE A 96 14.64 -17.06 5.58
CA ILE A 96 15.60 -16.07 6.08
C ILE A 96 15.60 -16.02 7.63
N PRO A 97 16.77 -16.06 8.29
CA PRO A 97 16.83 -15.85 9.73
C PRO A 97 16.31 -14.46 10.11
N ARG A 98 15.49 -14.39 11.18
CA ARG A 98 14.87 -13.13 11.61
C ARG A 98 15.86 -11.97 11.80
N PRO A 99 17.05 -12.14 12.40
CA PRO A 99 18.01 -11.05 12.51
C PRO A 99 18.51 -10.50 11.17
N GLU A 100 18.61 -11.35 10.13
CA GLU A 100 18.99 -10.89 8.78
C GLU A 100 17.83 -10.15 8.11
N LEU A 101 16.60 -10.66 8.25
CA LEU A 101 15.41 -9.94 7.76
C LEU A 101 15.29 -8.57 8.42
N GLU A 102 15.51 -8.47 9.73
CA GLU A 102 15.52 -7.20 10.45
C GLU A 102 16.54 -6.20 9.88
N LYS A 103 17.74 -6.65 9.48
CA LYS A 103 18.74 -5.80 8.83
C LYS A 103 18.27 -5.33 7.46
N LEU A 104 17.66 -6.21 6.65
CA LEU A 104 17.11 -5.83 5.35
C LEU A 104 15.97 -4.80 5.49
N LEU A 105 15.18 -4.90 6.56
CA LEU A 105 14.08 -3.98 6.83
C LEU A 105 14.54 -2.65 7.43
N PHE A 106 15.66 -2.56 8.13
CA PHE A 106 16.13 -1.30 8.72
C PHE A 106 16.36 -0.22 7.64
N PRO A 107 15.90 1.04 7.80
CA PRO A 107 15.30 1.67 8.99
C PRO A 107 13.76 1.79 8.94
N VAL A 108 13.04 0.82 8.36
CA VAL A 108 11.56 0.80 8.36
C VAL A 108 11.03 0.97 9.79
N GLY A 109 9.99 1.78 9.97
CA GLY A 109 9.37 2.00 11.27
C GLY A 109 8.83 0.69 11.84
N PHE A 110 9.17 0.37 13.09
CA PHE A 110 8.83 -0.90 13.75
C PHE A 110 9.36 -2.16 13.03
N TYR A 111 10.52 -2.08 12.35
CA TYR A 111 11.08 -3.17 11.55
C TYR A 111 11.16 -4.53 12.27
N LYS A 112 11.48 -4.58 13.56
CA LYS A 112 11.54 -5.84 14.32
C LYS A 112 10.19 -6.57 14.37
N ARG A 113 9.13 -5.82 14.71
CA ARG A 113 7.76 -6.35 14.73
C ARG A 113 7.27 -6.68 13.33
N LYS A 114 7.63 -5.85 12.34
CA LYS A 114 7.29 -6.11 10.94
C LYS A 114 7.98 -7.36 10.40
N ALA A 115 9.24 -7.62 10.75
CA ALA A 115 9.94 -8.86 10.38
C ALA A 115 9.17 -10.09 10.87
N GLU A 116 8.71 -10.07 12.12
CA GLU A 116 7.86 -11.13 12.67
C GLU A 116 6.54 -11.29 11.87
N TYR A 117 5.86 -10.19 11.57
CA TYR A 117 4.61 -10.22 10.80
C TYR A 117 4.80 -10.73 9.38
N VAL A 118 5.88 -10.33 8.72
CA VAL A 118 6.22 -10.79 7.36
C VAL A 118 6.40 -12.30 7.34
N GLN A 119 7.18 -12.86 8.28
CA GLN A 119 7.37 -14.31 8.36
C GLN A 119 6.06 -15.05 8.65
N LYS A 120 5.26 -14.53 9.60
CA LYS A 120 3.94 -15.12 9.93
C LYS A 120 2.98 -15.08 8.76
N ALA A 121 2.93 -13.95 8.03
CA ALA A 121 2.09 -13.82 6.85
C ALA A 121 2.55 -14.75 5.72
N ALA A 122 3.85 -14.83 5.45
CA ALA A 122 4.42 -15.75 4.46
C ALA A 122 4.10 -17.22 4.78
N GLN A 123 4.27 -17.63 6.05
CA GLN A 123 3.93 -18.97 6.51
C GLN A 123 2.43 -19.26 6.34
N SER A 124 1.57 -18.32 6.76
CA SER A 124 0.11 -18.46 6.61
C SER A 124 -0.33 -18.59 5.14
N ILE A 125 0.33 -17.86 4.23
CA ILE A 125 0.14 -17.95 2.77
C ILE A 125 0.47 -19.34 2.24
N LYS A 126 1.59 -19.93 2.69
CA LYS A 126 1.96 -21.28 2.30
C LYS A 126 0.98 -22.33 2.82
N ASP A 127 0.65 -22.25 4.11
CA ASP A 127 -0.11 -23.30 4.77
C ASP A 127 -1.60 -23.27 4.40
N ASN A 128 -2.20 -22.08 4.31
CA ASN A 128 -3.65 -21.93 4.22
C ASN A 128 -4.13 -21.46 2.84
N PHE A 129 -3.24 -20.89 2.02
CA PHE A 129 -3.62 -20.22 0.77
C PHE A 129 -2.88 -20.75 -0.46
N LYS A 130 -2.34 -21.98 -0.37
CA LYS A 130 -1.67 -22.68 -1.48
C LYS A 130 -0.53 -21.86 -2.11
N GLY A 131 0.12 -21.01 -1.31
CA GLY A 131 1.27 -20.21 -1.75
C GLY A 131 0.93 -18.90 -2.44
N ASP A 132 -0.32 -18.47 -2.47
CA ASP A 132 -0.75 -17.19 -3.05
C ASP A 132 -1.65 -16.42 -2.09
N ILE A 133 -1.77 -15.10 -2.27
CA ILE A 133 -2.68 -14.30 -1.44
C ILE A 133 -4.15 -14.58 -1.80
N PRO A 134 -5.10 -14.44 -0.86
CA PRO A 134 -6.53 -14.58 -1.16
C PRO A 134 -7.02 -13.64 -2.28
N LYS A 135 -8.05 -14.08 -3.01
CA LYS A 135 -8.55 -13.47 -4.27
C LYS A 135 -9.80 -12.60 -4.11
N THR A 136 -10.34 -12.46 -2.90
CA THR A 136 -11.59 -11.70 -2.64
C THR A 136 -11.48 -10.83 -1.39
N LEU A 137 -12.43 -9.91 -1.21
CA LEU A 137 -12.68 -9.28 0.10
C LEU A 137 -13.83 -9.95 0.87
N GLU A 138 -14.53 -10.98 0.37
CA GLU A 138 -15.30 -11.87 1.26
C GLU A 138 -14.34 -12.71 2.11
N ASP A 139 -13.16 -13.01 1.55
CA ASP A 139 -11.92 -13.30 2.28
C ASP A 139 -11.40 -12.10 3.12
N LYS A 140 -12.16 -11.02 3.37
CA LYS A 140 -11.72 -9.88 4.22
C LYS A 140 -11.28 -10.34 5.59
N SER A 141 -11.87 -11.43 6.09
CA SER A 141 -11.40 -12.08 7.32
C SER A 141 -10.04 -12.75 7.11
N LEU A 142 -9.80 -13.39 5.97
CA LEU A 142 -8.56 -14.11 5.66
C LEU A 142 -7.39 -13.16 5.36
N LEU A 143 -7.57 -12.14 4.51
CA LEU A 143 -6.52 -11.15 4.28
C LEU A 143 -6.21 -10.38 5.55
N CYS A 144 -7.22 -9.94 6.32
CA CYS A 144 -6.99 -9.29 7.62
C CYS A 144 -6.58 -10.25 8.73
N SER A 145 -6.68 -11.58 8.52
CA SER A 145 -6.13 -12.60 9.44
C SER A 145 -4.61 -12.71 9.32
N LEU A 146 -4.05 -12.30 8.17
CA LEU A 146 -2.60 -12.23 8.02
C LEU A 146 -2.04 -11.21 9.00
N ALA A 147 -1.01 -11.64 9.72
CA ALA A 147 -0.40 -10.81 10.76
C ALA A 147 0.05 -9.46 10.18
N GLY A 148 -0.42 -8.37 10.79
CA GLY A 148 -0.06 -7.01 10.38
C GLY A 148 -0.86 -6.43 9.20
N VAL A 149 -1.85 -7.15 8.67
CA VAL A 149 -2.72 -6.67 7.58
C VAL A 149 -4.03 -6.14 8.16
N GLY A 150 -4.28 -4.84 7.97
CA GLY A 150 -5.54 -4.20 8.36
C GLY A 150 -6.53 -4.01 7.21
N PRO A 151 -7.78 -3.59 7.49
CA PRO A 151 -8.83 -3.43 6.47
C PRO A 151 -8.41 -2.53 5.28
N LYS A 152 -7.70 -1.43 5.54
CA LYS A 152 -7.17 -0.53 4.50
C LYS A 152 -6.16 -1.23 3.59
N MET A 153 -5.28 -2.06 4.17
CA MET A 153 -4.31 -2.82 3.39
C MET A 153 -5.02 -3.85 2.51
N GLY A 154 -6.05 -4.53 3.03
CA GLY A 154 -6.86 -5.47 2.24
C GLY A 154 -7.43 -4.81 0.97
N HIS A 155 -8.02 -3.61 1.09
CA HIS A 155 -8.51 -2.87 -0.07
C HIS A 155 -7.40 -2.53 -1.09
N LEU A 156 -6.24 -2.06 -0.61
CA LEU A 156 -5.12 -1.75 -1.51
C LEU A 156 -4.51 -3.00 -2.16
N VAL A 157 -4.39 -4.10 -1.42
CA VAL A 157 -3.92 -5.38 -1.96
C VAL A 157 -4.85 -5.82 -3.08
N MET A 158 -6.16 -5.84 -2.86
CA MET A 158 -7.11 -6.24 -3.90
C MET A 158 -7.08 -5.35 -5.13
N GLN A 159 -6.95 -4.04 -4.92
CA GLN A 159 -6.85 -3.08 -6.02
C GLN A 159 -5.58 -3.29 -6.85
N VAL A 160 -4.41 -3.39 -6.21
CA VAL A 160 -3.11 -3.42 -6.90
C VAL A 160 -2.75 -4.83 -7.38
N ALA A 161 -2.90 -5.83 -6.51
CA ALA A 161 -2.47 -7.20 -6.75
C ALA A 161 -3.43 -7.97 -7.68
N TRP A 162 -4.73 -7.63 -7.64
CA TRP A 162 -5.78 -8.32 -8.39
C TRP A 162 -6.54 -7.45 -9.38
N GLY A 163 -6.32 -6.14 -9.41
CA GLY A 163 -7.11 -5.22 -10.24
C GLY A 163 -8.56 -5.10 -9.80
N LYS A 164 -8.90 -5.47 -8.56
CA LYS A 164 -10.27 -5.50 -8.04
C LYS A 164 -10.54 -4.34 -7.09
N VAL A 165 -11.43 -3.44 -7.51
CA VAL A 165 -11.87 -2.31 -6.70
C VAL A 165 -13.07 -2.71 -5.84
N GLU A 166 -12.80 -3.33 -4.70
CA GLU A 166 -13.84 -3.77 -3.75
C GLU A 166 -14.11 -2.71 -2.65
N GLY A 167 -13.31 -1.64 -2.60
CA GLY A 167 -13.63 -0.47 -1.80
C GLY A 167 -12.53 0.57 -1.72
N ILE A 168 -12.85 1.72 -1.15
CA ILE A 168 -11.92 2.84 -1.01
C ILE A 168 -10.94 2.56 0.13
N ALA A 169 -9.65 2.64 -0.15
CA ALA A 169 -8.63 2.62 0.88
C ALA A 169 -8.56 3.99 1.58
N VAL A 170 -8.93 4.05 2.85
CA VAL A 170 -8.86 5.29 3.65
C VAL A 170 -7.71 5.19 4.66
N ASP A 171 -6.68 6.02 4.47
CA ASP A 171 -5.63 6.23 5.46
C ASP A 171 -5.75 7.60 6.15
N THR A 172 -4.73 7.95 6.91
CA THR A 172 -4.64 9.20 7.66
C THR A 172 -4.58 10.44 6.75
N HIS A 173 -4.16 10.33 5.49
CA HIS A 173 -4.22 11.43 4.53
C HIS A 173 -5.67 11.63 4.09
N VAL A 174 -6.28 10.59 3.52
CA VAL A 174 -7.66 10.64 3.02
C VAL A 174 -8.60 11.10 4.14
N HIS A 175 -8.57 10.43 5.30
CA HIS A 175 -9.41 10.76 6.44
C HIS A 175 -9.24 12.23 6.87
N ARG A 176 -8.00 12.70 7.04
CA ARG A 176 -7.73 14.09 7.45
C ARG A 176 -8.22 15.10 6.42
N ILE A 177 -7.97 14.85 5.13
CA ILE A 177 -8.19 15.82 4.07
C ILE A 177 -9.67 15.99 3.78
N VAL A 178 -10.44 14.91 3.66
CA VAL A 178 -11.88 14.99 3.39
C VAL A 178 -12.63 15.69 4.55
N ASN A 179 -12.19 15.47 5.80
CA ASN A 179 -12.71 16.20 6.95
C ASN A 179 -12.28 17.68 6.97
N ARG A 180 -11.07 18.01 6.50
CA ARG A 180 -10.59 19.40 6.39
C ARG A 180 -11.29 20.19 5.29
N LEU A 181 -11.52 19.56 4.14
CA LEU A 181 -12.22 20.14 3.00
C LEU A 181 -13.72 20.26 3.23
N GLY A 182 -14.25 19.59 4.26
CA GLY A 182 -15.67 19.64 4.63
C GLY A 182 -16.55 18.70 3.81
N TRP A 183 -15.99 17.69 3.14
CA TRP A 183 -16.78 16.70 2.40
C TRP A 183 -17.65 15.87 3.34
N MET A 184 -17.19 15.68 4.57
CA MET A 184 -17.89 14.97 5.62
C MET A 184 -17.29 15.28 6.99
N VAL A 185 -18.04 14.91 8.03
CA VAL A 185 -17.57 14.87 9.42
C VAL A 185 -17.62 13.43 9.88
N THR A 186 -16.48 12.88 10.25
CA THR A 186 -16.31 11.49 10.69
C THR A 186 -15.21 11.40 11.73
N SER A 187 -15.33 10.46 12.67
CA SER A 187 -14.33 10.27 13.73
C SER A 187 -13.33 9.15 13.44
N THR A 188 -13.65 8.22 12.53
CA THR A 188 -12.78 7.08 12.21
C THR A 188 -12.55 6.95 10.70
N PRO A 189 -11.41 6.38 10.26
CA PRO A 189 -11.16 6.08 8.85
C PRO A 189 -12.21 5.15 8.23
N GLU A 190 -12.75 4.21 9.02
CA GLU A 190 -13.77 3.27 8.53
C GLU A 190 -15.12 3.98 8.28
N GLU A 191 -15.52 4.89 9.16
CA GLU A 191 -16.68 5.74 8.94
C GLU A 191 -16.50 6.62 7.68
N THR A 192 -15.30 7.17 7.48
CA THR A 192 -14.95 7.91 6.26
C THR A 192 -15.07 7.03 5.02
N ARG A 193 -14.60 5.78 5.07
CA ARG A 193 -14.68 4.84 3.93
C ARG A 193 -16.12 4.65 3.49
N VAL A 194 -17.00 4.29 4.42
CA VAL A 194 -18.41 4.03 4.12
C VAL A 194 -19.08 5.27 3.54
N LYS A 195 -18.87 6.45 4.14
CA LYS A 195 -19.44 7.70 3.60
C LYS A 195 -18.88 8.08 2.24
N LEU A 196 -17.57 7.88 2.00
CA LEU A 196 -16.97 8.18 0.70
C LEU A 196 -17.48 7.24 -0.40
N GLN A 197 -17.72 5.97 -0.10
CA GLN A 197 -18.29 5.02 -1.06
C GLN A 197 -19.71 5.40 -1.48
N ASN A 198 -20.50 5.95 -0.57
CA ASN A 198 -21.83 6.44 -0.87
C ASN A 198 -21.81 7.77 -1.63
N LEU A 199 -20.75 8.56 -1.46
CA LEU A 199 -20.61 9.89 -2.04
C LEU A 199 -19.97 9.88 -3.45
N LEU A 200 -19.04 8.96 -3.70
CA LEU A 200 -18.26 8.90 -4.92
C LEU A 200 -18.74 7.78 -5.86
N PRO A 201 -18.81 8.04 -7.17
CA PRO A 201 -19.05 6.99 -8.15
C PRO A 201 -17.92 5.96 -8.11
N ARG A 202 -18.23 4.70 -8.43
CA ARG A 202 -17.32 3.57 -8.23
C ARG A 202 -16.02 3.70 -9.04
N GLU A 203 -16.09 4.39 -10.17
CA GLU A 203 -15.00 4.65 -11.11
C GLU A 203 -13.93 5.62 -10.55
N GLU A 204 -14.20 6.26 -9.41
CA GLU A 204 -13.25 7.16 -8.74
C GLU A 204 -12.65 6.54 -7.45
N TRP A 205 -13.08 5.33 -7.06
CA TRP A 205 -12.70 4.72 -5.78
C TRP A 205 -11.21 4.37 -5.69
N ASP A 206 -10.61 3.97 -6.81
CA ASP A 206 -9.20 3.61 -6.95
C ASP A 206 -8.28 4.85 -7.06
N LYS A 207 -8.80 5.92 -7.67
CA LYS A 207 -8.09 7.19 -7.91
C LYS A 207 -8.02 8.09 -6.67
N ILE A 208 -9.04 8.04 -5.80
CA ILE A 208 -9.15 9.01 -4.71
C ILE A 208 -8.03 8.90 -3.67
N ASN A 209 -7.57 7.67 -3.36
CA ASN A 209 -6.50 7.48 -2.38
C ASN A 209 -5.18 8.10 -2.86
N PRO A 210 -4.56 7.70 -3.99
CA PRO A 210 -3.29 8.27 -4.43
C PRO A 210 -3.37 9.79 -4.64
N LEU A 211 -4.50 10.30 -5.18
CA LEU A 211 -4.73 11.75 -5.35
C LEU A 211 -4.61 12.50 -4.03
N LEU A 212 -5.35 12.07 -3.00
CA LEU A 212 -5.36 12.75 -1.70
C LEU A 212 -4.10 12.47 -0.87
N VAL A 213 -3.47 11.30 -1.02
CA VAL A 213 -2.19 11.01 -0.37
C VAL A 213 -1.14 11.98 -0.87
N GLY A 214 -0.96 12.11 -2.19
CA GLY A 214 0.03 13.03 -2.78
C GLY A 214 -0.25 14.49 -2.43
N PHE A 215 -1.53 14.91 -2.51
CA PHE A 215 -1.94 16.24 -2.05
C PHE A 215 -1.63 16.47 -0.56
N GLY A 216 -1.78 15.44 0.27
CA GLY A 216 -1.46 15.48 1.69
C GLY A 216 0.03 15.42 2.02
N GLN A 217 0.86 14.94 1.09
CA GLN A 217 2.32 14.89 1.20
C GLN A 217 2.97 16.21 0.79
N GLN A 218 2.35 16.94 -0.14
CA GLN A 218 2.92 18.17 -0.72
C GLN A 218 2.26 19.45 -0.20
N ILE A 219 0.93 19.49 -0.06
CA ILE A 219 0.17 20.74 0.23
C ILE A 219 -0.57 20.67 1.56
N CYS A 220 -1.49 19.70 1.72
CA CYS A 220 -2.34 19.59 2.91
C CYS A 220 -1.67 18.80 4.04
N LEU A 221 -0.50 19.28 4.47
CA LEU A 221 0.33 18.65 5.49
C LEU A 221 -0.39 18.52 6.84
N PRO A 222 -0.09 17.49 7.65
CA PRO A 222 -0.69 17.33 8.98
C PRO A 222 -0.48 18.56 9.88
N VAL A 223 0.72 19.13 9.84
CA VAL A 223 1.13 20.33 10.59
C VAL A 223 1.49 21.42 9.59
N LYS A 224 0.97 22.63 9.79
CA LYS A 224 1.20 23.81 8.93
C LYS A 224 0.98 23.50 7.42
N PRO A 225 -0.25 23.17 7.00
CA PRO A 225 -0.56 22.99 5.57
C PRO A 225 -0.25 24.28 4.79
N HIS A 226 0.16 24.14 3.54
CA HIS A 226 0.49 25.25 2.64
C HIS A 226 -0.80 25.88 2.05
N CYS A 227 -1.64 26.43 2.93
CA CYS A 227 -2.91 27.04 2.54
C CYS A 227 -2.73 28.33 1.70
N ASP A 228 -1.56 28.93 1.73
CA ASP A 228 -1.19 30.09 0.92
C ASP A 228 -1.04 29.78 -0.57
N THR A 229 -0.54 28.57 -0.90
CA THR A 229 -0.38 28.09 -2.29
C THR A 229 -1.50 27.13 -2.73
N CYS A 230 -2.32 26.66 -1.79
CA CYS A 230 -3.43 25.75 -2.08
C CYS A 230 -4.54 26.43 -2.89
N LEU A 231 -4.84 25.91 -4.08
CA LEU A 231 -5.93 26.43 -4.93
C LEU A 231 -7.31 26.36 -4.24
N CYS A 232 -7.53 25.36 -3.37
CA CYS A 232 -8.77 25.23 -2.60
C CYS A 232 -8.91 26.25 -1.46
N ASN A 233 -7.92 27.12 -1.21
CA ASN A 233 -7.88 28.00 -0.03
C ASN A 233 -9.18 28.80 0.19
N HIS A 234 -9.72 29.38 -0.88
CA HIS A 234 -10.89 30.26 -0.85
C HIS A 234 -12.21 29.52 -0.58
N ILE A 235 -12.26 28.21 -0.87
CA ILE A 235 -13.41 27.33 -0.65
C ILE A 235 -13.19 26.28 0.44
N CYS A 236 -12.04 26.31 1.14
CA CYS A 236 -11.70 25.33 2.16
C CYS A 236 -12.11 25.83 3.55
N PRO A 237 -13.02 25.13 4.25
CA PRO A 237 -13.54 25.56 5.55
C PRO A 237 -12.47 25.50 6.66
N SER A 238 -11.42 24.72 6.47
CA SER A 238 -10.31 24.55 7.41
C SER A 238 -9.06 25.34 7.02
N SER A 239 -9.12 26.23 6.03
CA SER A 239 -7.95 27.03 5.66
C SER A 239 -7.45 27.87 6.84
N THR A 240 -6.13 27.86 7.02
CA THR A 240 -5.42 28.69 8.00
C THR A 240 -4.95 30.02 7.41
N TYR A 241 -5.01 30.19 6.09
CA TYR A 241 -4.53 31.39 5.42
C TYR A 241 -5.70 32.34 5.17
N LYS A 242 -5.62 33.54 5.75
CA LYS A 242 -6.50 34.67 5.40
C LYS A 242 -5.68 35.61 4.52
N LYS A 243 -6.05 35.72 3.24
CA LYS A 243 -5.45 36.71 2.35
C LYS A 243 -5.67 38.09 2.98
N LYS A 244 -4.59 38.81 3.29
CA LYS A 244 -4.71 40.22 3.70
C LYS A 244 -5.27 40.96 2.51
N VAL A 245 -6.52 41.41 2.61
CA VAL A 245 -7.07 42.34 1.63
C VAL A 245 -6.32 43.65 1.86
N ASN A 246 -5.27 43.91 1.09
CA ASN A 246 -4.77 45.26 0.97
C ASN A 246 -5.85 46.03 0.24
N ALA A 247 -6.63 46.81 0.98
CA ALA A 247 -7.49 47.84 0.44
C ALA A 247 -6.60 48.93 -0.20
N LYS A 248 -6.15 48.67 -1.42
CA LYS A 248 -5.83 49.71 -2.40
C LYS A 248 -6.60 49.35 -3.64
N GLU A 249 -7.79 49.95 -3.75
CA GLU A 249 -8.53 50.05 -4.99
C GLU A 249 -7.57 50.54 -6.09
N PRO A 250 -7.40 49.82 -7.21
CA PRO A 250 -6.93 50.45 -8.41
C PRO A 250 -8.09 51.33 -8.89
N LYS A 251 -7.90 52.65 -8.84
CA LYS A 251 -8.80 53.58 -9.52
C LYS A 251 -8.89 53.15 -10.98
N ALA A 252 -10.12 52.99 -11.44
CA ALA A 252 -10.45 52.76 -12.84
C ALA A 252 -9.88 53.92 -13.68
N GLU A 253 -9.00 53.60 -14.60
CA GLU A 253 -8.64 54.48 -15.70
C GLU A 253 -8.98 53.73 -16.99
N SER A 254 -9.92 54.33 -17.73
CA SER A 254 -10.59 53.78 -18.89
C SER A 254 -9.61 53.55 -20.06
N PRO A 255 -9.61 52.39 -20.73
CA PRO A 255 -8.85 52.23 -21.96
C PRO A 255 -9.57 52.95 -23.10
N GLN A 256 -9.00 54.05 -23.60
CA GLN A 256 -9.37 54.59 -24.90
C GLN A 256 -8.83 53.67 -25.99
N VAL A 257 -9.77 53.14 -26.78
CA VAL A 257 -9.51 52.42 -28.03
C VAL A 257 -8.94 53.41 -29.05
N LYS A 258 -7.71 53.14 -29.52
CA LYS A 258 -7.23 53.64 -30.82
C LYS A 258 -7.01 52.44 -31.72
N THR A 259 -7.82 52.42 -32.76
CA THR A 259 -7.75 51.60 -33.97
C THR A 259 -6.47 51.90 -34.74
N GLU A 260 -5.73 50.87 -35.14
CA GLU A 260 -4.91 50.84 -36.36
C GLU A 260 -4.54 49.37 -36.67
N GLU A 261 -5.08 48.85 -37.78
CA GLU A 261 -4.55 47.66 -38.49
C GLU A 261 -3.67 48.14 -39.68
N PRO A 262 -3.09 47.26 -40.52
CA PRO A 262 -1.92 46.44 -40.25
C PRO A 262 -0.83 46.70 -41.32
N ASN A 263 0.47 46.59 -41.01
CA ASN A 263 1.41 46.23 -42.08
C ASN A 263 2.77 45.68 -41.65
N GLN A 264 3.18 44.70 -42.46
CA GLN A 264 4.53 44.29 -42.83
C GLN A 264 5.40 43.52 -41.81
N SER A 265 5.63 42.26 -42.19
CA SER A 265 6.75 41.41 -41.80
C SER A 265 8.11 42.03 -42.16
N PRO A 266 9.18 41.60 -41.47
CA PRO A 266 10.20 40.86 -42.23
C PRO A 266 10.78 39.64 -41.48
N LYS A 267 11.17 38.63 -42.26
CA LYS A 267 12.08 37.55 -41.87
C LYS A 267 13.52 38.07 -41.85
N LEU A 268 14.36 37.64 -40.91
CA LEU A 268 15.47 36.67 -41.10
C LEU A 268 16.39 36.63 -39.85
N GLU A 269 16.71 35.40 -39.45
CA GLU A 269 17.99 34.90 -38.91
C GLU A 269 18.82 35.74 -37.92
N LYS A 270 19.07 35.15 -36.75
CA LYS A 270 20.41 35.13 -36.14
C LYS A 270 20.60 33.88 -35.27
N THR A 271 21.33 32.94 -35.86
CA THR A 271 22.07 31.86 -35.20
C THR A 271 23.06 32.46 -34.20
N ILE A 272 22.99 32.03 -32.93
CA ILE A 272 24.12 32.12 -32.00
C ILE A 272 24.28 30.75 -31.34
N SER A 273 25.54 30.34 -31.30
CA SER A 273 26.05 29.00 -31.14
C SER A 273 26.78 28.83 -29.80
N VAL A 274 26.63 27.62 -29.21
CA VAL A 274 27.52 26.87 -28.27
C VAL A 274 27.80 27.50 -26.86
N PRO A 275 28.12 26.72 -25.79
CA PRO A 275 28.45 25.30 -25.78
C PRO A 275 27.81 24.39 -24.72
N HIS A 276 27.88 23.11 -25.08
CA HIS A 276 27.71 21.91 -24.27
C HIS A 276 29.01 21.72 -23.46
N GLU A 277 28.92 21.65 -22.13
CA GLU A 277 30.02 21.21 -21.27
C GLU A 277 29.52 20.17 -20.25
N ASP A 278 29.97 18.94 -20.51
CA ASP A 278 30.23 17.80 -19.65
C ASP A 278 30.16 18.03 -18.11
N LEU A 279 29.18 17.42 -17.45
CA LEU A 279 29.35 16.95 -16.07
C LEU A 279 29.64 15.43 -16.08
N LYS A 280 30.94 15.10 -16.14
CA LYS A 280 31.47 13.80 -15.72
C LYS A 280 31.46 13.77 -14.19
N LEU A 281 30.66 12.88 -13.60
CA LEU A 281 30.82 12.48 -12.21
C LEU A 281 31.89 11.40 -12.14
N GLU A 282 33.10 11.81 -11.75
CA GLU A 282 34.22 10.92 -11.46
C GLU A 282 33.95 10.16 -10.14
N VAL A 283 33.99 8.83 -10.23
CA VAL A 283 34.02 7.92 -9.09
C VAL A 283 35.49 7.73 -8.72
N PRO A 284 35.93 7.99 -7.46
CA PRO A 284 37.29 7.65 -7.08
C PRO A 284 37.37 6.14 -6.81
N VAL A 285 37.99 5.43 -7.75
CA VAL A 285 38.61 4.12 -7.52
C VAL A 285 39.99 4.38 -6.94
N THR A 286 40.26 3.84 -5.75
CA THR A 286 41.63 3.64 -5.27
C THR A 286 41.79 2.22 -4.78
N GLU A 287 42.37 1.37 -5.63
CA GLU A 287 43.18 0.23 -5.20
C GLU A 287 44.65 0.65 -5.24
N GLU A 288 45.37 0.52 -4.12
CA GLU A 288 46.66 -0.17 -4.10
C GLU A 288 47.08 -0.50 -2.66
N ALA A 289 47.64 -1.70 -2.50
CA ALA A 289 48.03 -2.34 -1.26
C ALA A 289 49.34 -1.79 -0.66
N PRO A 290 49.64 -2.13 0.61
CA PRO A 290 50.95 -2.73 0.85
C PRO A 290 50.91 -3.99 1.75
N LYS A 291 51.69 -5.00 1.33
CA LYS A 291 52.14 -6.16 2.14
C LYS A 291 53.21 -5.64 3.14
N LYS A 292 53.35 -6.07 4.40
CA LYS A 292 53.78 -7.40 4.89
C LYS A 292 53.80 -7.45 6.44
N ARG A 293 53.48 -8.65 6.98
CA ARG A 293 53.92 -9.32 8.25
C ARG A 293 53.61 -8.61 9.58
N SER A 294 53.06 -9.26 10.62
CA SER A 294 53.55 -10.51 11.21
C SER A 294 52.53 -11.15 12.19
N THR A 295 52.39 -12.48 12.07
CA THR A 295 52.15 -13.50 13.13
C THR A 295 50.94 -13.38 14.06
N TYR A 296 49.96 -14.28 13.89
CA TYR A 296 49.52 -15.18 14.97
C TYR A 296 48.99 -16.51 14.41
N LYS A 297 49.43 -17.61 15.02
CA LYS A 297 49.36 -19.00 14.53
C LYS A 297 47.96 -19.60 14.67
N LYS A 298 47.48 -20.27 13.60
CA LYS A 298 46.38 -21.25 13.65
C LYS A 298 46.99 -22.65 13.53
N LYS A 299 46.84 -23.50 14.54
CA LYS A 299 47.19 -24.93 14.48
C LYS A 299 46.02 -25.68 13.84
N VAL A 300 46.27 -26.31 12.70
CA VAL A 300 45.50 -27.44 12.18
C VAL A 300 46.50 -28.59 12.09
N ASN A 301 46.12 -29.75 12.64
CA ASN A 301 46.90 -30.97 12.54
C ASN A 301 46.03 -31.99 11.80
N THR A 302 46.48 -32.43 10.64
CA THR A 302 45.96 -33.59 9.90
C THR A 302 46.99 -34.70 10.00
N LYS A 303 46.55 -35.92 10.32
CA LYS A 303 47.22 -37.19 9.95
C LYS A 303 46.25 -38.37 10.19
N GLU A 304 45.76 -38.94 9.10
CA GLU A 304 45.49 -40.38 8.95
C GLU A 304 46.84 -41.11 8.71
N PRO A 305 46.99 -42.47 8.66
CA PRO A 305 45.96 -43.49 8.32
C PRO A 305 46.09 -44.91 8.97
N LYS A 306 45.17 -45.80 8.55
CA LYS A 306 45.25 -47.27 8.26
C LYS A 306 44.48 -48.28 9.12
N ALA A 307 44.02 -49.30 8.39
CA ALA A 307 43.01 -50.32 8.67
C ALA A 307 43.52 -51.56 9.43
N GLU A 308 42.59 -52.30 10.08
CA GLU A 308 42.49 -53.77 10.07
C GLU A 308 41.19 -54.26 10.76
N SER A 309 40.57 -55.31 10.21
CA SER A 309 39.48 -56.16 10.79
C SER A 309 40.11 -57.31 11.63
N PRO A 310 39.44 -58.28 12.32
CA PRO A 310 38.04 -58.77 12.18
C PRO A 310 37.34 -59.40 13.46
N GLN A 311 36.13 -59.99 13.24
CA GLN A 311 35.49 -61.19 13.85
C GLN A 311 34.63 -61.21 15.16
N VAL A 312 33.30 -61.44 14.96
CA VAL A 312 32.36 -62.51 15.43
C VAL A 312 32.33 -63.04 16.89
N LYS A 313 31.12 -63.06 17.51
CA LYS A 313 30.41 -64.20 18.19
C LYS A 313 29.07 -63.72 18.83
N THR A 314 27.90 -64.18 18.34
CA THR A 314 26.92 -65.14 18.95
C THR A 314 26.45 -64.78 20.37
N GLU A 315 25.15 -64.60 20.67
CA GLU A 315 24.12 -65.66 20.85
C GLU A 315 22.66 -65.17 20.66
N GLU A 316 21.81 -66.08 20.19
CA GLU A 316 20.32 -66.09 20.13
C GLU A 316 19.77 -66.95 21.31
N PRO A 317 18.46 -67.26 21.48
CA PRO A 317 17.21 -66.74 20.91
C PRO A 317 16.16 -66.40 22.01
N THR A 318 14.89 -66.06 21.76
CA THR A 318 13.77 -67.05 21.77
C THR A 318 12.41 -66.38 21.45
N GLN A 319 11.73 -66.95 20.44
CA GLN A 319 10.28 -67.12 20.21
C GLN A 319 9.38 -65.95 19.74
N SER A 320 9.07 -66.01 18.43
CA SER A 320 7.75 -65.79 17.81
C SER A 320 6.72 -66.84 18.30
N PRO A 321 5.39 -66.71 18.07
CA PRO A 321 4.72 -66.86 16.75
C PRO A 321 3.49 -65.91 16.59
N LYS A 322 2.68 -65.80 15.52
CA LYS A 322 2.49 -66.27 14.13
C LYS A 322 1.34 -65.41 13.54
N LEU A 323 1.36 -65.01 12.26
CA LEU A 323 0.52 -65.48 11.13
C LEU A 323 -1.01 -65.34 11.36
N GLU A 324 -1.90 -64.98 10.45
CA GLU A 324 -1.99 -64.76 8.98
C GLU A 324 -3.38 -64.07 8.81
N ASP A 325 -3.55 -63.08 7.94
CA ASP A 325 -4.09 -63.20 6.57
C ASP A 325 -5.46 -63.90 6.44
N THR A 326 -6.44 -63.22 5.81
CA THR A 326 -7.50 -63.79 4.91
C THR A 326 -8.67 -62.81 4.63
N THR A 327 -8.71 -62.33 3.39
CA THR A 327 -9.84 -62.36 2.41
C THR A 327 -11.30 -61.99 2.77
N SER A 328 -11.76 -60.91 2.12
CA SER A 328 -12.88 -60.81 1.15
C SER A 328 -14.38 -60.91 1.55
N VAL A 329 -15.17 -60.09 0.83
CA VAL A 329 -16.59 -60.23 0.39
C VAL A 329 -17.68 -59.37 1.08
N SER A 330 -18.13 -58.36 0.32
CA SER A 330 -19.51 -57.91 -0.02
C SER A 330 -20.52 -57.30 0.98
N GLN A 331 -21.12 -56.21 0.46
CA GLN A 331 -22.56 -55.82 0.50
C GLN A 331 -23.16 -55.26 1.82
N GLU A 332 -23.55 -53.97 1.84
CA GLU A 332 -24.92 -53.49 1.57
C GLU A 332 -25.11 -52.00 1.98
N ASP A 333 -25.82 -51.27 1.11
CA ASP A 333 -26.78 -50.17 1.30
C ASP A 333 -26.66 -49.17 2.47
N SER A 334 -26.65 -47.87 2.15
CA SER A 334 -27.88 -47.05 2.25
C SER A 334 -27.63 -45.57 1.94
N LYS A 335 -28.47 -45.05 1.04
CA LYS A 335 -28.69 -43.62 0.76
C LYS A 335 -29.32 -42.96 1.98
N LEU A 336 -28.93 -41.72 2.27
CA LEU A 336 -29.77 -40.77 3.00
C LEU A 336 -29.72 -39.41 2.30
N GLU A 337 -30.74 -39.19 1.48
CA GLU A 337 -31.25 -37.87 1.10
C GLU A 337 -31.91 -37.24 2.33
N VAL A 338 -31.67 -35.95 2.56
CA VAL A 338 -32.44 -35.14 3.53
C VAL A 338 -33.25 -34.12 2.72
N PRO A 339 -34.60 -34.16 2.77
CA PRO A 339 -35.42 -33.19 2.10
C PRO A 339 -35.70 -31.95 2.97
N VAL A 340 -35.88 -30.85 2.25
CA VAL A 340 -36.41 -29.56 2.69
C VAL A 340 -37.84 -29.71 3.20
N THR A 341 -38.17 -29.07 4.32
CA THR A 341 -39.56 -28.75 4.69
C THR A 341 -39.66 -27.28 5.10
N GLU A 342 -40.41 -26.55 4.28
CA GLU A 342 -40.96 -25.22 4.50
C GLU A 342 -42.27 -25.38 5.27
N GLU A 343 -42.47 -24.64 6.38
CA GLU A 343 -43.82 -24.44 6.93
C GLU A 343 -43.90 -23.12 7.73
N ALA A 344 -44.78 -22.24 7.26
CA ALA A 344 -45.29 -21.09 7.99
C ALA A 344 -46.36 -21.51 9.02
N PRO A 345 -46.65 -20.66 10.04
CA PRO A 345 -48.07 -20.40 10.25
C PRO A 345 -48.46 -18.98 10.73
N LYS A 346 -49.54 -18.51 10.08
CA LYS A 346 -50.79 -17.95 10.64
C LYS A 346 -50.81 -16.61 11.40
N LYS A 347 -51.52 -15.69 10.74
CA LYS A 347 -52.32 -14.56 11.26
C LYS A 347 -53.00 -14.84 12.61
N ARG A 348 -52.97 -13.85 13.50
CA ARG A 348 -54.04 -13.63 14.49
C ARG A 348 -54.34 -12.13 14.67
N SER A 349 -55.62 -11.88 14.83
CA SER A 349 -56.37 -10.63 14.74
C SER A 349 -56.42 -9.81 16.04
N ASN A 350 -56.90 -8.56 15.88
CA ASN A 350 -57.66 -7.73 16.83
C ASN A 350 -56.89 -6.99 17.93
N ARG A 351 -56.92 -5.65 17.91
CA ARG A 351 -58.02 -4.80 18.46
C ARG A 351 -57.49 -3.42 18.88
N ARG A 352 -58.17 -2.37 18.41
CA ARG A 352 -58.18 -1.00 18.98
C ARG A 352 -58.37 -1.01 20.51
N LYS A 353 -57.68 -0.12 21.23
CA LYS A 353 -58.28 0.84 22.20
C LYS A 353 -57.23 1.79 22.81
N LYS A 354 -57.63 3.07 22.79
CA LYS A 354 -57.14 4.26 23.50
C LYS A 354 -55.83 4.89 23.05
#